data_AF-A0A7X7K3A9-F1
#
_entry.id   AF-A0A7X7K3A9-F1
#
_cell.length_a   1.000
_cell.length_b   1.000
_cell.length_c   1.000
_cell.angle_alpha   90.00
_cell.angle_beta   90.00
_cell.angle_gamma   90.00
#
_symmetry.space_group_name_H-M   'P 1'
#
loop_
_entity.id
_entity.type
_entity.pdbx_description
1 polymer ?
#
loop_
_entity_poly.entity_id
_entity_poly.type
_entity_poly.pdbx_seq_one_letter_code
_entity_poly.pdbx_strand_id
1 'polypeptide(L)'
;ESRPGDAPFWLDPFAAYRLREDKDPVPVRPLEGRVLWREFAALFLPSGDQEHQTIPPTVVYQLANEPVRGDLFACPVRCIGLRTDMKAKVFEWVDAGFEVPLELARGADAAELVRDGIDYAVECAGIIAKVFRQTFGGTGGNERYAALRQRMEADYWAALAGPFRQFVLEVARDYTRAAAQRAWVDGVARQAYQSFETHAKMTSSDAATLAERVQGCKRCRILLGSKRKDQVPNEPTND
;
A
#
# COMPACT_ATOMS: atom_id res chain seq x y z
N GLU A 1 3.33 -15.17 24.30
CA GLU A 1 3.73 -16.44 23.67
C GLU A 1 4.26 -17.34 24.78
N SER A 2 3.67 -18.51 24.96
CA SER A 2 4.02 -19.43 26.05
C SER A 2 4.88 -20.56 25.49
N ARG A 3 6.11 -20.24 25.05
CA ARG A 3 7.08 -21.26 24.63
C ARG A 3 8.16 -21.46 25.70
N PRO A 4 8.70 -22.68 25.87
CA PRO A 4 9.96 -22.90 26.59
C PRO A 4 11.08 -22.08 25.94
N GLY A 5 12.00 -21.53 26.75
CA GLY A 5 13.05 -20.61 26.28
C GLY A 5 13.94 -21.16 25.16
N ASP A 6 14.13 -22.49 25.12
CA ASP A 6 15.08 -23.16 24.22
C ASP A 6 14.42 -23.77 22.97
N ALA A 7 13.10 -23.66 22.82
CA ALA A 7 12.41 -24.22 21.66
C ALA A 7 12.60 -23.32 20.42
N PRO A 8 12.83 -23.87 19.21
CA PRO A 8 12.93 -23.08 17.99
C PRO A 8 11.65 -22.27 17.76
N PHE A 9 11.77 -21.17 17.02
CA PHE A 9 10.61 -20.34 16.70
C PHE A 9 9.62 -21.13 15.83
N TRP A 10 8.37 -21.22 16.27
CA TRP A 10 7.32 -21.88 15.52
C TRP A 10 6.67 -20.88 14.56
N LEU A 11 6.76 -21.18 13.26
CA LEU A 11 6.07 -20.43 12.21
C LEU A 11 4.66 -21.00 12.03
N ASP A 12 3.65 -20.25 12.49
CA ASP A 12 2.25 -20.58 12.26
C ASP A 12 1.94 -20.50 10.75
N PRO A 13 1.42 -21.57 10.12
CA PRO A 13 1.15 -21.60 8.68
C PRO A 13 0.09 -20.58 8.21
N PHE A 14 -0.69 -20.00 9.12
CA PHE A 14 -1.71 -18.98 8.83
C PHE A 14 -1.21 -17.54 9.06
N ALA A 15 -0.02 -17.36 9.62
CA ALA A 15 0.53 -16.04 9.91
C ALA A 15 1.65 -15.66 8.93
N ALA A 16 1.71 -14.38 8.60
CA ALA A 16 2.85 -13.79 7.91
C ALA A 16 3.83 -13.23 8.92
N TYR A 17 5.12 -13.27 8.63
CA TYR A 17 6.19 -12.78 9.49
C TYR A 17 7.14 -11.86 8.73
N ARG A 18 7.66 -10.83 9.40
CA ARG A 18 8.82 -10.05 8.93
C ARG A 18 10.07 -10.61 9.57
N LEU A 19 11.07 -10.89 8.74
CA LEU A 19 12.39 -11.30 9.20
C LEU A 19 13.11 -10.12 9.85
N ARG A 20 13.99 -10.45 10.80
CA ARG A 20 14.85 -9.49 11.48
C ARG A 20 16.25 -10.08 11.55
N GLU A 21 17.25 -9.26 11.30
CA GLU A 21 18.65 -9.67 11.44
C GLU A 21 18.90 -10.14 12.88
N ASP A 22 19.45 -11.35 13.01
CA ASP A 22 19.84 -12.00 14.27
C ASP A 22 18.74 -12.07 15.35
N LYS A 23 17.45 -12.03 14.98
CA LYS A 23 16.32 -12.09 15.90
C LYS A 23 15.19 -12.95 15.37
N ASP A 24 14.37 -13.45 16.29
CA ASP A 24 13.15 -14.16 15.95
C ASP A 24 12.24 -13.29 15.04
N PRO A 25 11.63 -13.88 14.00
CA PRO A 25 10.69 -13.19 13.13
C PRO A 25 9.53 -12.58 13.92
N VAL A 26 9.04 -11.43 13.48
CA VAL A 26 7.88 -10.77 14.10
C VAL A 26 6.65 -10.90 13.21
N PRO A 27 5.48 -11.28 13.74
CA PRO A 27 4.29 -11.41 12.91
C PRO A 27 3.91 -10.06 12.29
N VAL A 28 3.40 -10.09 11.07
CA VAL A 28 2.75 -8.94 10.43
C VAL A 28 1.46 -8.65 11.21
N ARG A 29 1.32 -7.42 11.70
CA ARG A 29 0.21 -7.00 12.55
C ARG A 29 -0.50 -5.78 11.97
N PRO A 30 -1.81 -5.62 12.24
CA PRO A 30 -2.50 -4.37 11.98
C PRO A 30 -1.78 -3.18 12.62
N LEU A 31 -1.75 -2.06 11.89
CA LEU A 31 -1.19 -0.79 12.35
C LEU A 31 -2.30 0.25 12.40
N GLU A 32 -2.29 1.05 13.45
CA GLU A 32 -3.31 2.08 13.68
C GLU A 32 -3.40 3.04 12.48
N GLY A 33 -4.62 3.25 11.98
CA GLY A 33 -4.89 4.14 10.85
C GLY A 33 -4.34 3.64 9.50
N ARG A 34 -3.83 2.40 9.41
CA ARG A 34 -3.32 1.82 8.16
C ARG A 34 -4.32 0.81 7.59
N VAL A 35 -4.78 1.07 6.37
CA VAL A 35 -5.58 0.10 5.60
C VAL A 35 -4.76 -1.16 5.29
N LEU A 36 -5.36 -2.34 5.50
CA LEU A 36 -4.63 -3.62 5.47
C LEU A 36 -4.06 -3.97 4.08
N TRP A 37 -4.68 -3.51 2.99
CA TRP A 37 -4.19 -3.83 1.65
C TRP A 37 -2.76 -3.33 1.39
N ARG A 38 -2.29 -2.33 2.16
CA ARG A 38 -0.89 -1.86 2.11
C ARG A 38 0.12 -2.92 2.57
N GLU A 39 -0.34 -3.97 3.22
CA GLU A 39 0.46 -5.12 3.65
C GLU A 39 0.34 -6.30 2.68
N PHE A 40 -0.36 -6.16 1.54
CA PHE A 40 -0.61 -7.26 0.60
C PHE A 40 0.68 -7.97 0.18
N ALA A 41 1.74 -7.20 -0.11
CA ALA A 41 3.04 -7.77 -0.44
C ALA A 41 3.61 -8.66 0.67
N ALA A 42 3.59 -8.17 1.91
CA ALA A 42 4.08 -8.91 3.07
C ALA A 42 3.21 -10.13 3.42
N LEU A 43 1.92 -10.07 3.09
CA LEU A 43 0.95 -11.12 3.39
C LEU A 43 0.94 -12.24 2.35
N PHE A 44 1.19 -11.95 1.07
CA PHE A 44 0.87 -12.91 0.00
C PHE A 44 1.97 -13.11 -1.03
N LEU A 45 2.89 -12.16 -1.19
CA LEU A 45 3.91 -12.25 -2.22
C LEU A 45 5.17 -12.93 -1.70
N PRO A 46 5.98 -13.56 -2.58
CA PRO A 46 7.22 -14.19 -2.16
C PRO A 46 8.16 -13.16 -1.51
N SER A 47 9.19 -13.59 -0.80
CA SER A 47 10.20 -12.61 -0.36
C SER A 47 10.87 -11.98 -1.59
N GLY A 48 11.02 -10.66 -1.58
CA GLY A 48 11.89 -9.94 -2.51
C GLY A 48 13.31 -9.82 -1.97
N ASP A 49 14.22 -9.27 -2.77
CA ASP A 49 15.66 -9.33 -2.49
C ASP A 49 16.20 -8.36 -1.42
N GLN A 50 15.45 -7.35 -0.96
CA GLN A 50 16.06 -6.31 -0.09
C GLN A 50 15.19 -5.82 1.07
N GLU A 51 15.86 -5.67 2.22
CA GLU A 51 15.52 -4.96 3.47
C GLU A 51 14.23 -5.29 4.23
N HIS A 52 13.25 -5.95 3.65
CA HIS A 52 11.99 -6.30 4.33
C HIS A 52 11.51 -7.69 3.96
N GLN A 53 12.40 -8.69 4.09
CA GLN A 53 12.03 -10.08 3.82
C GLN A 53 10.87 -10.51 4.72
N THR A 54 9.87 -11.08 4.08
CA THR A 54 8.66 -11.56 4.72
C THR A 54 8.48 -13.04 4.44
N ILE A 55 8.13 -13.79 5.47
CA ILE A 55 7.61 -15.14 5.32
C ILE A 55 6.08 -15.00 5.22
N PRO A 56 5.49 -15.16 4.03
CA PRO A 56 4.03 -15.16 3.90
C PRO A 56 3.45 -16.45 4.53
N PRO A 57 2.13 -16.51 4.80
CA PRO A 57 1.47 -17.69 5.34
C PRO A 57 1.67 -18.88 4.40
N THR A 58 2.30 -19.95 4.92
CA THR A 58 2.68 -21.11 4.10
C THR A 58 1.48 -21.84 3.52
N VAL A 59 0.31 -21.73 4.15
CA VAL A 59 -0.95 -22.31 3.63
C VAL A 59 -1.31 -21.76 2.24
N VAL A 60 -1.05 -20.48 1.95
CA VAL A 60 -1.33 -19.88 0.64
C VAL A 60 -0.42 -20.47 -0.43
N TYR A 61 0.84 -20.72 -0.08
CA TYR A 61 1.84 -21.29 -0.98
C TYR A 61 1.63 -22.77 -1.23
N GLN A 62 1.19 -23.51 -0.22
CA GLN A 62 0.76 -24.90 -0.38
C GLN A 62 -0.42 -24.98 -1.36
N LEU A 63 -1.43 -24.12 -1.19
CA LEU A 63 -2.57 -24.04 -2.11
C LEU A 63 -2.16 -23.66 -3.52
N ALA A 64 -1.20 -22.73 -3.67
CA ALA A 64 -0.70 -22.34 -4.98
C ALA A 64 0.05 -23.48 -5.67
N ASN A 65 0.72 -24.37 -4.95
CA ASN A 65 1.50 -25.47 -5.56
C ASN A 65 0.72 -26.79 -5.68
N GLU A 66 -0.55 -26.83 -5.28
CA GLU A 66 -1.35 -28.06 -5.29
C GLU A 66 -1.86 -28.40 -6.72
N PRO A 67 -1.53 -29.58 -7.29
CA PRO A 67 -1.87 -29.93 -8.69
C PRO A 67 -3.38 -30.00 -8.97
N VAL A 68 -4.19 -30.25 -7.94
CA VAL A 68 -5.64 -30.49 -8.05
C VAL A 68 -6.42 -29.19 -8.34
N ARG A 69 -5.79 -28.02 -8.23
CA ARG A 69 -6.44 -26.70 -8.34
C ARG A 69 -6.01 -25.89 -9.57
N GLY A 70 -5.65 -26.58 -10.66
CA GLY A 70 -5.21 -25.93 -11.91
C GLY A 70 -6.24 -25.02 -12.58
N ASP A 71 -7.51 -25.10 -12.20
CA ASP A 71 -8.62 -24.27 -12.69
C ASP A 71 -8.85 -22.98 -11.88
N LEU A 72 -8.26 -22.87 -10.69
CA LEU A 72 -8.45 -21.72 -9.81
C LEU A 72 -7.43 -20.62 -10.11
N PHE A 73 -7.92 -19.51 -10.68
CA PHE A 73 -7.11 -18.32 -10.90
C PHE A 73 -6.73 -17.60 -9.59
N ALA A 74 -7.69 -17.45 -8.67
CA ALA A 74 -7.51 -16.75 -7.41
C ALA A 74 -8.11 -17.54 -6.24
N CYS A 75 -7.54 -17.33 -5.06
CA CYS A 75 -8.00 -17.89 -3.80
C CYS A 75 -8.57 -16.77 -2.91
N PRO A 76 -9.81 -16.89 -2.42
CA PRO A 76 -10.34 -15.96 -1.44
C PRO A 76 -9.67 -16.20 -0.08
N VAL A 77 -9.04 -15.17 0.46
CA VAL A 77 -8.37 -15.20 1.76
C VAL A 77 -8.97 -14.15 2.68
N ARG A 78 -9.36 -14.57 3.89
CA ARG A 78 -9.83 -13.66 4.94
C ARG A 78 -8.70 -13.44 5.94
N CYS A 79 -8.27 -12.20 6.09
CA CYS A 79 -7.28 -11.79 7.08
C CYS A 79 -7.99 -11.26 8.32
N ILE A 80 -7.74 -11.91 9.45
CA ILE A 80 -8.23 -11.48 10.76
C ILE A 80 -7.03 -11.13 11.62
N GLY A 81 -7.02 -9.92 12.17
CA GLY A 81 -5.92 -9.44 13.01
C GLY A 81 -6.42 -8.65 14.21
N LEU A 82 -5.66 -8.70 15.30
CA LEU A 82 -5.94 -7.92 16.51
C LEU A 82 -4.77 -6.96 16.75
N ARG A 83 -5.08 -5.68 16.99
CA ARG A 83 -4.11 -4.72 17.50
C ARG A 83 -4.21 -4.70 19.01
N THR A 84 -3.10 -5.01 19.68
CA THR A 84 -3.03 -5.05 21.13
C THR A 84 -1.88 -4.19 21.65
N ASP A 85 -1.88 -3.90 22.95
CA ASP A 85 -0.72 -3.33 23.66
C ASP A 85 0.42 -4.35 23.87
N MET A 86 0.36 -5.49 23.19
CA MET A 86 1.22 -6.66 23.39
C MET A 86 1.14 -7.26 24.81
N LYS A 87 0.10 -6.88 25.57
CA LYS A 87 -0.20 -7.40 26.90
C LYS A 87 -1.64 -7.92 26.94
N ALA A 88 -2.59 -7.10 27.36
CA ALA A 88 -3.96 -7.51 27.64
C ALA A 88 -5.03 -6.61 27.00
N LYS A 89 -4.66 -5.44 26.47
CA LYS A 89 -5.62 -4.51 25.89
C LYS A 89 -5.72 -4.73 24.40
N VAL A 90 -6.94 -4.94 23.91
CA VAL A 90 -7.28 -4.93 22.49
C VAL A 90 -7.75 -3.52 22.13
N PHE A 91 -7.14 -2.92 21.11
CA PHE A 91 -7.51 -1.61 20.62
C PHE A 91 -8.38 -1.68 19.37
N GLU A 92 -8.08 -2.60 18.46
CA GLU A 92 -8.82 -2.77 17.22
C GLU A 92 -8.80 -4.24 16.79
N TRP A 93 -9.81 -4.62 16.03
CA TRP A 93 -9.85 -5.86 15.28
C TRP A 93 -10.02 -5.51 13.80
N VAL A 94 -9.26 -6.17 12.95
CA VAL A 94 -9.31 -6.02 11.50
C VAL A 94 -9.84 -7.31 10.92
N ASP A 95 -10.79 -7.16 10.00
CA ASP A 95 -11.36 -8.25 9.20
C ASP A 95 -11.42 -7.76 7.75
N ALA A 96 -10.63 -8.37 6.87
CA ALA A 96 -10.60 -8.01 5.46
C ALA A 96 -10.50 -9.26 4.57
N GLY A 97 -11.20 -9.22 3.44
CA GLY A 97 -11.11 -10.25 2.40
C GLY A 97 -10.28 -9.80 1.20
N PHE A 98 -9.40 -10.69 0.74
CA PHE A 98 -8.60 -10.53 -0.48
C PHE A 98 -8.89 -11.66 -1.46
N GLU A 99 -8.93 -11.32 -2.74
CA GLU A 99 -8.79 -12.31 -3.82
C GLU A 99 -7.31 -12.36 -4.16
N VAL A 100 -6.64 -13.48 -3.88
CA VAL A 100 -5.20 -13.64 -4.09
C VAL A 100 -4.98 -14.49 -5.34
N PRO A 101 -4.54 -13.90 -6.47
CA PRO A 101 -4.16 -14.68 -7.64
C PRO A 101 -3.05 -15.66 -7.31
N LEU A 102 -3.24 -16.95 -7.58
CA LEU A 102 -2.25 -17.98 -7.25
C LEU A 102 -0.95 -17.80 -8.06
N GLU A 103 -1.03 -17.21 -9.25
CA GLU A 103 0.13 -16.86 -10.06
C GLU A 103 1.08 -15.87 -9.35
N LEU A 104 0.56 -14.96 -8.52
CA LEU A 104 1.42 -14.04 -7.76
C LEU A 104 2.22 -14.75 -6.65
N ALA A 105 1.73 -15.88 -6.15
CA ALA A 105 2.46 -16.71 -5.21
C ALA A 105 3.48 -17.63 -5.91
N ARG A 106 3.33 -17.86 -7.23
CA ARG A 106 4.21 -18.71 -8.05
C ARG A 106 5.30 -17.92 -8.82
N GLY A 107 5.00 -16.70 -9.25
CA GLY A 107 5.83 -15.93 -10.19
C GLY A 107 6.46 -14.67 -9.57
N ALA A 108 7.73 -14.43 -9.91
CA ALA A 108 8.50 -13.29 -9.40
C ALA A 108 8.08 -11.95 -10.05
N ASP A 109 7.96 -11.90 -11.39
CA ASP A 109 7.75 -10.64 -12.13
C ASP A 109 6.45 -9.92 -11.75
N ALA A 110 5.32 -10.64 -11.75
CA ALA A 110 4.03 -10.04 -11.43
C ALA A 110 3.95 -9.63 -9.95
N ALA A 111 4.63 -10.35 -9.06
CA ALA A 111 4.76 -9.97 -7.66
C ALA A 111 5.59 -8.70 -7.48
N GLU A 112 6.68 -8.53 -8.22
CA GLU A 112 7.49 -7.32 -8.21
C GLU A 112 6.67 -6.09 -8.64
N LEU A 113 5.88 -6.20 -9.71
CA LEU A 113 4.99 -5.13 -10.14
C LEU A 113 3.97 -4.72 -9.07
N VAL A 114 3.48 -5.66 -8.26
CA VAL A 114 2.58 -5.33 -7.14
C VAL A 114 3.33 -4.58 -6.03
N ARG A 115 4.58 -4.96 -5.74
CA ARG A 115 5.43 -4.23 -4.77
C ARG A 115 5.69 -2.81 -5.25
N ASP A 116 6.15 -2.65 -6.48
CA ASP A 116 6.37 -1.35 -7.12
C ASP A 116 5.09 -0.50 -7.12
N GLY A 117 3.95 -1.13 -7.37
CA GLY A 117 2.65 -0.47 -7.31
C GLY A 117 2.31 0.08 -5.92
N ILE A 118 2.60 -0.68 -4.86
CA ILE A 118 2.41 -0.23 -3.47
C ILE A 118 3.39 0.89 -3.13
N ASP A 119 4.66 0.74 -3.50
CA ASP A 119 5.71 1.72 -3.23
C ASP A 119 5.43 3.04 -3.94
N TYR A 120 4.99 2.99 -5.20
CA TYR A 120 4.55 4.17 -5.94
C TYR A 120 3.39 4.90 -5.24
N ALA A 121 2.43 4.17 -4.67
CA ALA A 121 1.36 4.77 -3.87
C ALA A 121 1.89 5.40 -2.57
N VAL A 122 2.88 4.79 -1.91
CA VAL A 122 3.54 5.35 -0.72
C VAL A 122 4.26 6.66 -1.07
N GLU A 123 4.97 6.70 -2.18
CA GLU A 123 5.66 7.91 -2.65
C GLU A 123 4.66 9.01 -3.01
N CYS A 124 3.56 8.70 -3.69
CA CYS A 124 2.49 9.66 -3.97
C CYS A 124 1.87 10.23 -2.67
N ALA A 125 1.62 9.38 -1.67
CA ALA A 125 1.17 9.82 -0.34
C ALA A 125 2.17 10.80 0.30
N GLY A 126 3.47 10.46 0.23
CA GLY A 126 4.55 11.31 0.72
C GLY A 126 4.59 12.68 0.02
N ILE A 127 4.37 12.71 -1.30
CA ILE A 127 4.29 13.94 -2.08
C ILE A 127 3.11 14.81 -1.60
N ILE A 128 1.89 14.27 -1.53
CA ILE A 128 0.72 15.07 -1.14
C ILE A 128 0.85 15.57 0.29
N ALA A 129 1.33 14.74 1.22
CA ALA A 129 1.55 15.13 2.62
C ALA A 129 2.59 16.25 2.73
N LYS A 130 3.73 16.11 2.05
CA LYS A 130 4.80 17.11 2.03
C LYS A 130 4.31 18.43 1.43
N VAL A 131 3.65 18.40 0.28
CA VAL A 131 3.14 19.63 -0.36
C VAL A 131 2.08 20.29 0.50
N PHE A 132 1.20 19.51 1.14
CA PHE A 132 0.15 20.05 1.99
C PHE A 132 0.74 20.78 3.20
N ARG A 133 1.69 20.14 3.88
CA ARG A 133 2.41 20.73 5.00
C ARG A 133 3.17 22.00 4.59
N GLN A 134 3.87 21.97 3.46
CA GLN A 134 4.64 23.13 2.99
C GLN A 134 3.76 24.30 2.53
N THR A 135 2.54 24.01 2.07
CA THR A 135 1.61 25.04 1.58
C THR A 135 0.81 25.64 2.74
N PHE A 136 0.32 24.82 3.66
CA PHE A 136 -0.68 25.24 4.66
C PHE A 136 -0.19 25.13 6.12
N GLY A 137 0.99 24.55 6.36
CA GLY A 137 1.48 24.23 7.72
C GLY A 137 1.88 25.43 8.57
N GLY A 138 2.09 26.61 7.97
CA GLY A 138 2.58 27.81 8.64
C GLY A 138 4.09 27.76 8.94
N THR A 139 4.62 28.82 9.56
CA THR A 139 6.05 29.03 9.84
C THR A 139 6.49 28.58 11.25
N GLY A 140 5.59 28.00 12.04
CA GLY A 140 5.85 27.59 13.43
C GLY A 140 6.06 26.08 13.62
N GLY A 141 6.43 25.68 14.85
CA GLY A 141 6.67 24.27 15.22
C GLY A 141 5.42 23.39 15.23
N ASN A 142 4.22 23.97 15.35
CA ASN A 142 2.94 23.26 15.25
C ASN A 142 2.31 23.45 13.87
N GLU A 143 2.08 22.34 13.17
CA GLU A 143 1.44 22.33 11.86
C GLU A 143 -0.04 22.73 11.97
N ARG A 144 -0.40 23.91 11.42
CA ARG A 144 -1.73 24.53 11.53
C ARG A 144 -2.90 23.59 11.17
N TYR A 145 -2.71 22.71 10.17
CA TYR A 145 -3.75 21.82 9.64
C TYR A 145 -3.36 20.34 9.70
N ALA A 146 -2.63 19.93 10.75
CA ALA A 146 -2.18 18.54 10.90
C ALA A 146 -3.32 17.50 10.81
N ALA A 147 -4.45 17.74 11.49
CA ALA A 147 -5.60 16.84 11.46
C ALA A 147 -6.23 16.72 10.06
N LEU A 148 -6.29 17.84 9.31
CA LEU A 148 -6.83 17.84 7.95
C LEU A 148 -5.90 17.09 6.98
N ARG A 149 -4.57 17.22 7.15
CA ARG A 149 -3.58 16.43 6.41
C ARG A 149 -3.70 14.94 6.71
N GLN A 150 -3.85 14.56 7.98
CA GLN A 150 -4.05 13.16 8.37
C GLN A 150 -5.32 12.58 7.74
N ARG A 151 -6.42 13.35 7.71
CA ARG A 151 -7.66 12.95 7.02
C ARG A 151 -7.48 12.80 5.51
N MET A 152 -6.75 13.72 4.87
CA MET A 152 -6.41 13.64 3.46
C MET A 152 -5.67 12.34 3.13
N GLU A 153 -4.67 11.97 3.94
CA GLU A 153 -3.93 10.72 3.76
C GLU A 153 -4.84 9.50 3.98
N ALA A 154 -5.70 9.52 5.00
CA ALA A 154 -6.64 8.43 5.26
C ALA A 154 -7.63 8.23 4.08
N ASP A 155 -8.22 9.31 3.58
CA ASP A 155 -9.16 9.28 2.45
C ASP A 155 -8.49 8.81 1.16
N TYR A 156 -7.23 9.22 0.93
CA TYR A 156 -6.41 8.75 -0.19
C TYR A 156 -6.22 7.23 -0.14
N TRP A 157 -5.79 6.70 1.01
CA TRP A 157 -5.53 5.26 1.18
C TRP A 157 -6.81 4.42 1.10
N ALA A 158 -7.93 4.93 1.61
CA ALA A 158 -9.23 4.28 1.51
C ALA A 158 -9.73 4.21 0.06
N ALA A 159 -9.61 5.31 -0.69
CA ALA A 159 -10.08 5.39 -2.08
C ALA A 159 -9.32 4.44 -3.03
N LEU A 160 -8.07 4.10 -2.71
CA LEU A 160 -7.26 3.19 -3.52
C LEU A 160 -7.58 1.71 -3.33
N ALA A 161 -8.38 1.32 -2.32
CA ALA A 161 -8.63 -0.10 -2.03
C ALA A 161 -9.29 -0.86 -3.19
N GLY A 162 -10.30 -0.26 -3.84
CA GLY A 162 -10.98 -0.83 -5.00
C GLY A 162 -10.05 -0.94 -6.23
N PRO A 163 -9.43 0.16 -6.66
CA PRO A 163 -8.45 0.14 -7.75
C PRO A 163 -7.28 -0.83 -7.51
N PHE A 164 -6.81 -0.97 -6.27
CA PHE A 164 -5.72 -1.89 -5.94
C PHE A 164 -6.13 -3.34 -6.12
N ARG A 165 -7.35 -3.71 -5.69
CA ARG A 165 -7.90 -5.05 -5.93
C ARG A 165 -7.94 -5.38 -7.42
N GLN A 166 -8.40 -4.44 -8.24
CA GLN A 166 -8.42 -4.64 -9.69
C GLN A 166 -7.00 -4.76 -10.26
N PHE A 167 -6.08 -3.90 -9.84
CA PHE A 167 -4.69 -3.96 -10.26
C PHE A 167 -4.04 -5.31 -9.98
N VAL A 168 -4.19 -5.85 -8.76
CA VAL A 168 -3.68 -7.17 -8.37
C VAL A 168 -4.21 -8.30 -9.26
N LEU A 169 -5.52 -8.29 -9.56
CA LEU A 169 -6.14 -9.31 -10.42
C LEU A 169 -5.66 -9.22 -11.87
N GLU A 170 -5.51 -8.01 -12.40
CA GLU A 170 -5.14 -7.79 -13.80
C GLU A 170 -3.64 -7.93 -14.06
N VAL A 171 -2.78 -7.61 -13.07
CA VAL A 171 -1.32 -7.74 -13.21
C VAL A 171 -0.85 -9.20 -13.15
N ALA A 172 -1.62 -10.05 -12.46
CA ALA A 172 -1.39 -11.49 -12.40
C ALA A 172 -1.63 -12.22 -13.74
N ARG A 173 -2.21 -11.53 -14.74
CA ARG A 173 -2.47 -12.06 -16.08
C ARG A 173 -1.50 -11.44 -17.07
N ASP A 174 -0.73 -12.28 -17.76
CA ASP A 174 0.35 -11.85 -18.66
C ASP A 174 -0.12 -10.85 -19.73
N TYR A 175 -1.29 -11.12 -20.34
CA TYR A 175 -1.81 -10.34 -21.46
C TYR A 175 -2.39 -8.96 -21.05
N THR A 176 -2.68 -8.73 -19.76
CA THR A 176 -3.17 -7.44 -19.22
C THR A 176 -2.13 -6.71 -18.40
N ARG A 177 -1.02 -7.36 -18.04
CA ARG A 177 -0.02 -6.89 -17.07
C ARG A 177 0.45 -5.45 -17.31
N ALA A 178 0.93 -5.15 -18.51
CA ALA A 178 1.43 -3.81 -18.84
C ALA A 178 0.32 -2.74 -18.79
N ALA A 179 -0.88 -3.07 -19.28
CA ALA A 179 -2.02 -2.16 -19.24
C ALA A 179 -2.48 -1.91 -17.79
N ALA A 180 -2.49 -2.95 -16.95
CA ALA A 180 -2.83 -2.88 -15.54
C ALA A 180 -1.86 -1.99 -14.76
N GLN A 181 -0.55 -2.16 -14.99
CA GLN A 181 0.49 -1.33 -14.38
C GLN A 181 0.30 0.15 -14.74
N ARG A 182 0.11 0.46 -16.03
CA ARG A 182 -0.13 1.83 -16.51
C ARG A 182 -1.39 2.42 -15.89
N ALA A 183 -2.50 1.66 -15.89
CA ALA A 183 -3.77 2.08 -15.31
C ALA A 183 -3.66 2.36 -13.80
N TRP A 184 -2.90 1.52 -13.07
CA TRP A 184 -2.63 1.71 -11.65
C TRP A 184 -1.84 2.99 -11.39
N VAL A 185 -0.71 3.18 -12.07
CA VAL A 185 0.15 4.37 -11.92
C VAL A 185 -0.64 5.67 -12.20
N ASP A 186 -1.42 5.68 -13.29
CA ASP A 186 -2.27 6.83 -13.65
C ASP A 186 -3.38 7.07 -12.63
N GLY A 187 -4.02 5.99 -12.17
CA GLY A 187 -5.07 6.02 -11.16
C GLY A 187 -4.57 6.57 -9.82
N VAL A 188 -3.42 6.09 -9.35
CA VAL A 188 -2.79 6.49 -8.09
C VAL A 188 -2.42 7.98 -8.11
N ALA A 189 -1.76 8.45 -9.17
CA ALA A 189 -1.40 9.87 -9.30
C ALA A 189 -2.64 10.77 -9.33
N ARG A 190 -3.68 10.35 -10.07
CA ARG A 190 -4.96 11.06 -10.15
C ARG A 190 -5.65 11.12 -8.79
N GLN A 191 -5.74 10.00 -8.08
CA GLN A 191 -6.39 9.92 -6.76
C GLN A 191 -5.62 10.74 -5.72
N ALA A 192 -4.28 10.73 -5.76
CA ALA A 192 -3.44 11.56 -4.91
C ALA A 192 -3.75 13.04 -5.11
N TYR A 193 -3.78 13.49 -6.38
CA TYR A 193 -4.11 14.87 -6.71
C TYR A 193 -5.53 15.26 -6.28
N GLN A 194 -6.53 14.42 -6.54
CA GLN A 194 -7.92 14.66 -6.14
C GLN A 194 -8.08 14.76 -4.62
N SER A 195 -7.40 13.89 -3.87
CA SER A 195 -7.40 13.91 -2.41
C SER A 195 -6.80 15.20 -1.88
N PHE A 196 -5.65 15.62 -2.45
CA PHE A 196 -5.01 16.89 -2.14
C PHE A 196 -5.93 18.08 -2.43
N GLU A 197 -6.49 18.16 -3.64
CA GLU A 197 -7.34 19.28 -4.06
C GLU A 197 -8.60 19.41 -3.19
N THR A 198 -9.23 18.28 -2.87
CA THR A 198 -10.43 18.23 -2.03
C THR A 198 -10.15 18.79 -0.63
N HIS A 199 -9.05 18.37 -0.01
CA HIS A 199 -8.68 18.82 1.33
C HIS A 199 -8.11 20.24 1.33
N ALA A 200 -7.40 20.65 0.28
CA ALA A 200 -6.94 22.02 0.09
C ALA A 200 -8.10 23.01 -0.09
N LYS A 201 -9.30 22.57 -0.49
CA LYS A 201 -10.51 23.41 -0.53
C LYS A 201 -11.14 23.60 0.86
N MET A 202 -10.81 22.75 1.83
CA MET A 202 -11.33 22.82 3.20
C MET A 202 -10.49 23.73 4.12
N THR A 203 -9.41 24.32 3.61
CA THR A 203 -8.65 25.36 4.31
C THR A 203 -9.39 26.71 4.26
N SER A 204 -8.92 27.71 5.03
CA SER A 204 -9.54 29.05 5.15
C SER A 204 -9.95 29.67 3.80
N SER A 205 -11.00 30.48 3.81
CA SER A 205 -11.57 31.13 2.62
C SER A 205 -11.10 32.57 2.39
N ASP A 206 -10.02 33.01 3.02
CA ASP A 206 -9.43 34.32 2.76
C ASP A 206 -8.63 34.37 1.45
N ALA A 207 -8.42 35.59 0.92
CA ALA A 207 -7.76 35.79 -0.37
C ALA A 207 -6.30 35.30 -0.40
N ALA A 208 -5.60 35.34 0.74
CA ALA A 208 -4.23 34.82 0.87
C ALA A 208 -4.23 33.28 0.75
N THR A 209 -5.17 32.62 1.41
CA THR A 209 -5.33 31.16 1.36
C THR A 209 -5.76 30.67 -0.03
N LEU A 210 -6.48 31.50 -0.81
CA LEU A 210 -6.79 31.19 -2.20
C LEU A 210 -5.51 31.13 -3.08
N ALA A 211 -4.61 32.09 -2.92
CA ALA A 211 -3.34 32.11 -3.66
C ALA A 211 -2.45 30.92 -3.27
N GLU A 212 -2.34 30.62 -1.96
CA GLU A 212 -1.64 29.44 -1.45
C GLU A 212 -2.22 28.15 -2.03
N ARG A 213 -3.54 28.02 -2.09
CA ARG A 213 -4.22 26.85 -2.67
C ARG A 213 -3.88 26.66 -4.14
N VAL A 214 -3.93 27.72 -4.94
CA VAL A 214 -3.58 27.64 -6.37
C VAL A 214 -2.13 27.21 -6.55
N GLN A 215 -1.21 27.79 -5.79
CA GLN A 215 0.21 27.44 -5.84
C GLN A 215 0.48 26.00 -5.38
N GLY A 216 -0.14 25.57 -4.28
CA GLY A 216 -0.05 24.21 -3.75
C GLY A 216 -0.57 23.18 -4.74
N CYS A 217 -1.75 23.41 -5.34
CA CYS A 217 -2.33 22.55 -6.37
C CYS A 217 -1.42 22.44 -7.59
N LYS A 218 -0.88 23.56 -8.08
CA LYS A 218 0.06 23.58 -9.21
C LYS A 218 1.30 22.75 -8.90
N ARG A 219 1.90 22.95 -7.72
CA ARG A 219 3.10 22.23 -7.29
C ARG A 219 2.85 20.74 -7.12
N CYS A 220 1.74 20.37 -6.49
CA CYS A 220 1.33 18.98 -6.31
C CYS A 220 1.21 18.27 -7.66
N ARG A 221 0.51 18.89 -8.61
CA ARG A 221 0.33 18.34 -9.97
C ARG A 221 1.65 18.13 -10.70
N ILE A 222 2.60 19.07 -10.59
CA ILE A 222 3.92 18.95 -11.22
C ILE A 222 4.70 17.78 -10.63
N LEU A 223 4.76 17.67 -9.30
CA LEU A 223 5.52 16.62 -8.63
C LEU A 223 4.94 15.22 -8.90
N LEU A 224 3.62 15.07 -8.80
CA LEU A 224 2.95 13.81 -9.14
C LEU A 224 3.11 13.46 -10.63
N GLY A 225 3.02 14.46 -11.51
CA GLY A 225 3.22 14.26 -12.95
C GLY A 225 4.66 13.86 -13.32
N SER A 226 5.66 14.41 -12.63
CA SER A 226 7.06 13.98 -12.78
C SER A 226 7.20 12.53 -12.34
N LYS A 227 6.73 12.20 -11.14
CA LYS A 227 6.86 10.86 -10.58
C LYS A 227 6.16 9.79 -11.41
N ARG A 228 4.99 10.13 -11.99
CA ARG A 228 4.27 9.30 -12.94
C ARG A 228 5.08 8.98 -14.19
N LYS A 229 5.80 9.96 -14.75
CA LYS A 229 6.63 9.77 -15.95
C LYS A 229 7.84 8.89 -15.69
N ASP A 230 8.40 8.97 -14.49
CA ASP A 230 9.52 8.11 -14.09
C ASP A 230 9.09 6.63 -14.05
N GLN A 231 7.85 6.36 -13.60
CA GLN A 231 7.33 4.99 -13.50
C GLN A 231 6.82 4.41 -14.83
N VAL A 232 6.13 5.24 -15.64
CA VAL A 232 5.60 4.84 -16.94
C VAL A 232 5.91 5.95 -17.94
N PRO A 233 7.05 5.86 -18.64
CA PRO A 233 7.39 6.79 -19.72
C PRO A 233 6.29 6.79 -20.77
N ASN A 234 6.03 7.95 -21.38
CA ASN A 234 5.19 7.98 -22.56
C ASN A 234 5.84 7.14 -23.66
N GLU A 235 5.05 6.36 -24.38
CA GLU A 235 5.53 5.75 -25.62
C GLU A 235 6.06 6.87 -26.53
N PRO A 236 7.23 6.69 -27.16
CA PRO A 236 7.71 7.67 -28.12
C PRO A 236 6.65 7.80 -29.21
N THR A 237 6.13 9.00 -29.38
CA THR A 237 5.33 9.34 -30.55
C THR A 237 6.24 9.13 -31.75
N ASN A 238 6.04 8.04 -32.50
CA ASN A 238 6.63 7.92 -33.81
C ASN A 238 5.93 8.94 -34.71
N ASP A 239 6.53 10.12 -34.82
CA ASP A 239 6.25 11.09 -35.88
C ASP A 239 6.80 10.56 -37.23
#